data_AF-A0A9Q3DCZ2-F1
#
_entry.id   AF-A0A9Q3DCZ2-F1
#
_cell.length_a   1.000
_cell.length_b   1.000
_cell.length_c   1.000
_cell.angle_alpha   90.00
_cell.angle_beta   90.00
_cell.angle_gamma   90.00
#
_symmetry.space_group_name_H-M   'P 1'
#
loop_
_entity.id
_entity.type
_entity.pdbx_description
1 polymer ?
#
loop_
_entity_poly.entity_id
_entity_poly.type
_entity_poly.pdbx_seq_one_letter_code
_entity_poly.pdbx_strand_id
1 'polypeptide(L)'
;MVKPYFQTGVDKFPSSKKINNPPEIVEMEDSSASVKTIIKPRKIRLNGKDQRQYLVRFKNQTADKDNWLAEDAIPDGNLHLRRFRASRRTEQSHP
;
A
#
# COMPACT_ATOMS: atom_id res chain seq x y z
N MET A 1 44.25 -35.37 -20.36
CA MET A 1 43.33 -35.33 -21.51
C MET A 1 42.42 -34.11 -21.32
N VAL A 2 42.63 -33.05 -22.10
CA VAL A 2 41.92 -31.75 -21.95
C VAL A 2 40.77 -31.73 -22.95
N LYS A 3 39.55 -31.46 -22.47
CA LYS A 3 38.35 -31.34 -23.32
C LYS A 3 38.40 -30.00 -24.07
N PRO A 4 38.23 -29.97 -25.41
CA PRO A 4 38.18 -28.71 -26.14
C PRO A 4 36.85 -27.99 -25.84
N TYR A 5 36.94 -26.72 -25.44
CA TYR A 5 35.77 -25.84 -25.36
C TYR A 5 35.50 -25.27 -26.75
N PHE A 6 34.26 -25.44 -27.23
CA PHE A 6 33.80 -24.81 -28.46
C PHE A 6 33.21 -23.44 -28.14
N GLN A 7 33.58 -22.43 -28.93
CA GLN A 7 33.01 -21.09 -28.81
C GLN A 7 31.54 -21.12 -29.24
N THR A 8 30.67 -20.62 -28.35
CA THR A 8 29.23 -20.49 -28.62
C THR A 8 29.01 -19.29 -29.55
N GLY A 9 28.79 -19.57 -30.84
CA GLY A 9 28.39 -18.55 -31.81
C GLY A 9 27.00 -17.98 -31.50
N VAL A 10 26.85 -16.68 -31.71
CA VAL A 10 25.63 -15.89 -31.43
C VAL A 10 24.41 -16.44 -32.21
N ASP A 11 24.64 -17.11 -33.34
CA ASP A 11 23.58 -17.71 -34.16
C ASP A 11 22.81 -18.85 -33.48
N LYS A 12 23.42 -19.53 -32.50
CA LYS A 12 22.76 -20.63 -31.77
C LYS A 12 21.80 -20.14 -30.68
N PHE A 13 21.89 -18.88 -30.27
CA PHE A 13 21.10 -18.32 -29.18
C PHE A 13 20.63 -16.90 -29.51
N PRO A 14 19.62 -16.74 -30.39
CA PRO A 14 19.13 -15.42 -30.82
C PRO A 14 18.55 -14.58 -29.67
N SER A 15 18.20 -15.20 -28.54
CA SER A 15 17.79 -14.50 -27.30
C SER A 15 18.93 -13.82 -26.55
N SER A 16 20.20 -13.99 -26.97
CA SER A 16 21.35 -13.27 -26.41
C SER A 16 21.43 -11.80 -26.87
N LYS A 17 20.31 -11.17 -27.27
CA LYS A 17 20.27 -9.72 -27.46
C LYS A 17 20.21 -9.08 -26.09
N LYS A 18 21.34 -8.52 -25.63
CA LYS A 18 21.40 -7.69 -24.44
C LYS A 18 20.58 -6.43 -24.68
N ILE A 19 19.35 -6.41 -24.19
CA ILE A 19 18.51 -5.21 -24.16
C ILE A 19 19.07 -4.35 -23.02
N ASN A 20 19.87 -3.34 -23.36
CA ASN A 20 20.33 -2.31 -22.42
C ASN A 20 19.24 -1.26 -22.23
N ASN A 21 18.04 -1.66 -21.80
CA ASN A 21 17.10 -0.69 -21.26
C ASN A 21 17.34 -0.63 -19.76
N PRO A 22 17.74 0.53 -19.19
CA PRO A 22 17.69 0.69 -17.75
C PRO A 22 16.25 0.40 -17.31
N PRO A 23 16.04 -0.40 -16.25
CA PRO A 23 14.70 -0.60 -15.74
C PRO A 23 14.15 0.79 -15.38
N GLU A 24 13.04 1.17 -16.01
CA GLU A 24 12.23 2.27 -15.53
C GLU A 24 11.86 1.90 -14.09
N ILE A 25 12.36 2.69 -13.14
CA ILE A 25 12.04 2.54 -11.73
C ILE A 25 10.57 2.97 -11.63
N VAL A 26 9.67 2.03 -11.88
CA VAL A 26 8.33 2.15 -11.34
C VAL A 26 8.55 2.21 -9.84
N GLU A 27 8.26 3.36 -9.22
CA GLU A 27 8.06 3.43 -7.78
C GLU A 27 6.91 2.46 -7.48
N MET A 28 7.24 1.18 -7.34
CA MET A 28 6.39 0.26 -6.63
C MET A 28 6.31 0.90 -5.26
N GLU A 29 5.14 1.46 -4.91
CA GLU A 29 4.79 1.77 -3.53
C GLU A 29 4.74 0.43 -2.76
N ASP A 30 5.91 -0.19 -2.62
CA ASP A 30 6.19 -1.35 -1.79
C ASP A 30 6.24 -0.85 -0.35
N SER A 31 5.08 -0.47 0.13
CA SER A 31 4.77 -0.68 1.52
C SER A 31 3.28 -0.94 1.57
N SER A 32 2.92 -2.20 1.78
CA SER A 32 1.64 -2.55 2.39
C SER A 32 1.59 -1.82 3.74
N ALA A 33 1.27 -0.52 3.72
CA ALA A 33 1.32 0.36 4.87
C ALA A 33 0.25 -0.14 5.83
N SER A 34 0.68 -0.98 6.77
CA SER A 34 -0.23 -1.66 7.65
C SER A 34 -0.81 -0.63 8.60
N VAL A 35 -2.13 -0.57 8.67
CA VAL A 35 -2.84 0.35 9.54
C VAL A 35 -2.54 -0.01 11.00
N LYS A 36 -2.20 0.99 11.81
CA LYS A 36 -2.06 0.84 13.26
C LYS A 36 -3.41 1.05 13.93
N THR A 37 -4.06 2.18 13.65
CA THR A 37 -5.37 2.51 14.23
C THR A 37 -6.09 3.60 13.44
N ILE A 38 -7.41 3.67 13.62
CA ILE A 38 -8.26 4.76 13.13
C ILE A 38 -8.54 5.69 14.33
N ILE A 39 -8.31 6.98 14.15
CA ILE A 39 -8.35 7.96 15.24
C ILE A 39 -9.68 8.73 15.24
N LYS A 40 -10.08 9.27 14.08
CA LYS A 40 -11.25 10.15 13.98
C LYS A 40 -12.06 9.89 12.72
N PRO A 41 -13.40 10.02 12.77
CA PRO A 41 -14.23 10.07 11.58
C PRO A 41 -14.51 11.53 11.18
N ARG A 42 -14.70 11.79 9.89
CA ARG A 42 -15.29 13.03 9.37
C ARG A 42 -16.22 12.72 8.21
N LYS A 43 -17.12 13.66 7.92
CA LYS A 43 -17.95 13.65 6.71
C LYS A 43 -17.52 14.83 5.84
N ILE A 44 -17.31 14.57 4.56
CA ILE A 44 -17.02 15.61 3.57
C ILE A 44 -18.00 15.47 2.41
N ARG A 45 -18.23 16.54 1.67
CA ARG A 45 -19.00 16.52 0.43
C ARG A 45 -18.05 16.70 -0.74
N LEU A 46 -17.90 15.68 -1.57
CA LEU A 46 -16.99 15.66 -2.71
C LEU A 46 -17.80 15.32 -3.95
N ASN A 47 -17.73 16.18 -4.98
CA ASN A 47 -18.53 16.06 -6.21
C ASN A 47 -20.04 15.92 -5.95
N GLY A 48 -20.56 16.69 -4.99
CA GLY A 48 -21.97 16.70 -4.64
C GLY A 48 -22.45 15.48 -3.85
N LYS A 49 -21.58 14.49 -3.57
CA LYS A 49 -21.88 13.30 -2.78
C LYS A 49 -21.25 13.39 -1.39
N ASP A 50 -22.01 12.96 -0.39
CA ASP A 50 -21.49 12.87 0.97
C ASP A 50 -20.64 11.61 1.12
N GLN A 51 -19.41 11.79 1.58
CA GLN A 51 -18.45 10.71 1.79
C GLN A 51 -17.90 10.74 3.22
N ARG A 52 -17.76 9.55 3.80
CA ARG A 52 -17.11 9.38 5.10
C ARG A 52 -15.61 9.19 4.89
N GLN A 53 -14.83 9.88 5.71
CA GLN A 53 -13.40 9.69 5.78
C GLN A 53 -12.97 9.44 7.22
N TYR A 54 -11.84 8.76 7.35
CA TYR A 54 -11.26 8.34 8.60
C TYR A 54 -9.81 8.78 8.66
N LEU A 55 -9.41 9.36 9.79
CA LEU A 55 -8.01 9.69 10.05
C LEU A 55 -7.28 8.42 10.46
N VAL A 56 -6.40 7.95 9.59
CA VAL A 56 -5.70 6.68 9.72
C VAL A 56 -4.26 6.94 10.13
N ARG A 57 -3.81 6.24 11.17
CA ARG A 57 -2.41 6.16 11.57
C ARG A 57 -1.83 4.84 11.11
N PHE A 58 -0.73 4.91 10.37
CA PHE A 58 0.00 3.75 9.90
C PHE A 58 1.00 3.25 10.94
N LYS A 59 1.37 1.97 10.85
CA LYS A 59 2.44 1.39 11.69
C LYS A 59 3.76 2.07 11.35
N ASN A 60 4.58 2.29 12.38
CA ASN A 60 5.91 2.89 12.27
C ASN A 60 5.94 4.31 11.68
N GLN A 61 4.79 4.98 11.62
CA GLN A 61 4.70 6.38 11.20
C GLN A 61 4.29 7.27 12.38
N THR A 62 4.79 8.51 12.36
CA THR A 62 4.44 9.54 13.35
C THR A 62 3.10 10.17 13.03
N ALA A 63 2.55 10.92 14.00
CA ALA A 63 1.26 11.60 13.86
C ALA A 63 1.21 12.58 12.67
N ASP A 64 2.36 13.13 12.27
CA ASP A 64 2.46 14.08 11.15
C ASP A 64 2.17 13.43 9.80
N LYS A 65 2.23 12.10 9.72
CA LYS A 65 1.92 11.31 8.53
C LYS A 65 0.53 10.69 8.56
N ASP A 66 -0.30 11.05 9.53
CA ASP A 66 -1.68 10.57 9.58
C ASP A 66 -2.48 11.15 8.40
N ASN A 67 -3.24 10.30 7.71
CA ASN A 67 -3.95 10.69 6.50
C ASN A 67 -5.45 10.41 6.58
N TRP A 68 -6.24 11.26 5.91
CA TRP A 68 -7.69 11.07 5.80
C TRP A 68 -8.01 10.19 4.60
N LEU A 69 -8.50 8.99 4.87
CA LEU A 69 -8.82 7.99 3.84
C LEU A 69 -10.32 7.68 3.82
N ALA A 70 -10.84 7.39 2.63
CA ALA A 70 -12.18 6.83 2.44
C ALA A 70 -12.24 5.38 2.95
N GLU A 71 -13.43 4.85 3.25
CA GLU A 71 -13.60 3.46 3.75
C GLU A 71 -12.90 2.43 2.84
N ASP A 72 -13.02 2.59 1.52
CA ASP A 72 -12.48 1.66 0.52
C ASP A 72 -10.96 1.77 0.35
N ALA A 73 -10.37 2.91 0.74
CA ALA A 73 -8.93 3.17 0.59
C ALA A 73 -8.11 2.71 1.81
N ILE A 74 -8.74 2.14 2.84
CA ILE A 74 -8.06 1.71 4.07
C ILE A 74 -7.65 0.24 3.93
N PRO A 75 -6.35 -0.09 4.04
CA PRO A 75 -5.89 -1.48 4.09
C PRO A 75 -6.53 -2.21 5.27
N ASP A 76 -7.13 -3.38 5.01
CA ASP A 76 -7.92 -4.14 5.98
C ASP A 76 -8.98 -3.28 6.70
N GLY A 77 -9.61 -2.36 5.96
CA GLY A 77 -10.54 -1.36 6.49
C GLY A 77 -11.66 -1.96 7.35
N ASN A 78 -12.22 -3.11 6.94
CA ASN A 78 -13.28 -3.80 7.68
C ASN A 78 -12.89 -4.14 9.13
N LEU A 79 -11.67 -4.65 9.34
CA LEU A 79 -11.17 -5.02 10.68
C LEU A 79 -10.99 -3.77 11.55
N HIS A 80 -10.32 -2.76 11.00
CA HIS A 80 -9.98 -1.54 11.73
C HIS A 80 -11.22 -0.69 12.02
N LEU A 81 -12.13 -0.53 11.06
CA LEU A 81 -13.39 0.18 11.22
C LEU A 81 -14.30 -0.51 12.24
N ARG A 82 -14.35 -1.85 12.27
CA ARG A 82 -15.11 -2.60 13.28
C ARG A 82 -14.60 -2.29 14.69
N ARG A 83 -13.27 -2.37 14.90
CA ARG A 83 -12.64 -2.07 16.19
C ARG A 83 -12.91 -0.62 16.62
N PHE A 84 -12.73 0.33 15.71
CA PHE A 84 -12.98 1.75 15.96
C PHE A 84 -14.46 2.04 16.29
N ARG A 85 -15.40 1.44 15.55
CA ARG A 85 -16.85 1.58 15.84
C ARG A 85 -17.21 0.98 17.20
N ALA A 86 -16.56 -0.12 17.59
CA ALA A 86 -16.79 -0.73 18.91
C ALA A 86 -16.27 0.16 20.05
N SER A 87 -15.04 0.69 19.96
CA SER A 87 -14.47 1.56 21.00
C SER A 87 -15.25 2.86 21.18
N ARG A 88 -15.75 3.45 20.09
CA ARG A 88 -16.58 4.66 20.16
C ARG A 88 -17.90 4.45 20.89
N ARG A 89 -18.52 3.26 20.76
CA ARG A 89 -19.77 2.94 21.49
C ARG A 89 -19.52 2.83 22.99
N THR A 90 -18.40 2.22 23.39
CA THR A 90 -18.07 2.05 24.81
C THR A 90 -17.75 3.39 25.48
N GLU A 91 -17.03 4.27 24.79
CA GLU A 91 -16.77 5.64 25.26
C GLU A 91 -18.04 6.46 25.47
N GLN A 92 -19.09 6.23 24.67
CA GLN A 92 -20.36 6.95 24.80
C GLN A 92 -21.29 6.34 25.86
N SER A 93 -20.98 5.13 26.35
CA SER A 93 -21.80 4.41 27.33
C SER A 93 -21.34 4.56 28.79
N HIS A 94 -20.31 5.35 29.06
CA HIS A 94 -19.93 5.76 30.42
C HIS A 94 -20.13 7.28 30.56
N PRO A 95 -21.27 7.73 31.12
CA PRO A 95 -21.48 9.11 31.52
C PRO A 95 -20.66 9.48 32.77
#